data_AF-A0A2K9LKN4-F1
#
_entry.id   AF-A0A2K9LKN4-F1
#
_cell.length_a   1.000
_cell.length_b   1.000
_cell.length_c   1.000
_cell.angle_alpha   90.00
_cell.angle_beta   90.00
_cell.angle_gamma   90.00
#
_symmetry.space_group_name_H-M   'P 1'
#
loop_
_entity.id
_entity.type
_entity.pdbx_description
1 polymer ?
#
loop_
_entity_poly.entity_id
_entity_poly.type
_entity_poly.pdbx_seq_one_letter_code
_entity_poly.pdbx_strand_id
1 'polypeptide(L)'
;MNTYFNGLISKGLIVFSVVLISACGAKEAELNVNIIGEGSVTAPSGVDCSESCVAMVRLNPPTIGNKIVKITATPAPGYEFLGWNNQYCTPDEVCNMKFSGLCVDQLFCSTGTMYSGQRVEAIFVDSSLLVDSGWSEQSICAVLGDDEVQCWSARIDEVEQVPALNNPQKVAVGGYSACALVDEGVSCWGRSNFLPTGAPQLYPPLDMEMLSSQICVLDQEGVKCWGRNGLIDTPEFTDPTNLRKRHVEDPDSIRDVFCVDDVGVEVCW
;
A
#
# COMPACT_ATOMS: atom_id res chain seq x y z
N MET A 1 43.60 72.40 -26.58
CA MET A 1 43.96 71.44 -27.66
C MET A 1 44.45 70.19 -26.96
N ASN A 2 43.69 69.09 -26.99
CA ASN A 2 44.06 67.69 -26.67
C ASN A 2 44.70 67.36 -25.30
N THR A 3 44.36 66.35 -24.49
CA THR A 3 43.31 65.32 -24.40
C THR A 3 43.62 64.44 -23.17
N TYR A 4 42.59 63.79 -22.60
CA TYR A 4 42.55 62.48 -21.91
C TYR A 4 43.17 62.24 -20.50
N PHE A 5 42.26 62.17 -19.53
CA PHE A 5 41.98 61.08 -18.57
C PHE A 5 43.10 60.41 -17.73
N ASN A 6 42.93 60.56 -16.42
CA ASN A 6 43.50 59.77 -15.32
C ASN A 6 43.32 58.26 -15.48
N GLY A 7 44.32 57.46 -15.07
CA GLY A 7 44.20 56.02 -14.93
C GLY A 7 45.12 55.48 -13.83
N LEU A 8 44.55 55.27 -12.63
CA LEU A 8 45.19 54.53 -11.53
C LEU A 8 45.49 53.09 -11.97
N ILE A 9 46.69 52.62 -11.62
CA ILE A 9 47.09 51.22 -11.74
C ILE A 9 46.34 50.41 -10.68
N SER A 10 45.23 49.79 -11.06
CA SER A 10 44.54 48.78 -10.26
C SER A 10 45.10 47.41 -10.64
N LYS A 11 45.91 46.80 -9.75
CA LYS A 11 46.26 45.37 -9.83
C LYS A 11 44.99 44.55 -9.54
N GLY A 12 44.19 44.30 -10.57
CA GLY A 12 43.03 43.42 -10.51
C GLY A 12 43.49 41.98 -10.37
N LEU A 13 43.36 41.42 -9.17
CA LEU A 13 43.40 39.97 -8.98
C LEU A 13 42.12 39.42 -9.65
N ILE A 14 42.25 38.80 -10.82
CA ILE A 14 41.14 38.09 -11.46
C ILE A 14 40.91 36.81 -10.65
N VAL A 15 39.99 36.86 -9.70
CA VAL A 15 39.48 35.67 -9.03
C VAL A 15 38.58 34.97 -10.04
N PHE A 16 39.11 33.97 -10.74
CA PHE A 16 38.27 33.01 -11.45
C PHE A 16 37.50 32.23 -10.38
N SER A 17 36.28 32.67 -10.08
CA SER A 17 35.31 31.84 -9.39
C SER A 17 35.03 30.66 -10.30
N VAL A 18 35.64 29.51 -10.01
CA VAL A 18 35.22 28.24 -10.56
C VAL A 18 33.83 27.98 -9.98
N VAL A 19 32.80 28.38 -10.72
CA VAL A 19 31.48 27.80 -10.51
C VAL A 19 31.65 26.34 -10.89
N LEU A 20 31.75 25.47 -9.89
CA LEU A 20 31.51 24.05 -10.09
C LEU A 20 30.07 23.95 -10.62
N ILE A 21 29.93 23.92 -11.94
CA ILE A 21 28.69 23.45 -12.55
C ILE A 21 28.67 21.98 -12.16
N SER A 22 28.01 21.67 -11.05
CA SER A 22 27.79 20.31 -10.61
C SER A 22 27.04 19.61 -11.75
N ALA A 23 27.79 18.88 -12.58
CA ALA A 23 27.23 18.00 -13.58
C ALA A 23 26.26 17.07 -12.85
N CYS A 24 25.01 17.04 -13.33
CA CYS A 24 23.88 16.22 -12.92
C CYS A 24 24.21 15.18 -11.84
N GLY A 25 24.16 15.60 -10.57
CA GLY A 25 24.32 14.68 -9.44
C GLY A 25 23.13 13.73 -9.44
N ALA A 26 23.38 12.43 -9.23
CA ALA A 26 22.32 11.47 -8.94
C ALA A 26 21.36 12.09 -7.91
N LYS A 27 20.06 12.14 -8.24
CA LYS A 27 19.10 12.67 -7.26
C LYS A 27 18.83 11.56 -6.26
N GLU A 28 19.10 11.83 -4.99
CA GLU A 28 18.78 10.90 -3.92
C GLU A 28 17.35 11.14 -3.45
N ALA A 29 16.64 10.06 -3.13
CA ALA A 29 15.28 10.08 -2.60
C ALA A 29 15.28 9.43 -1.22
N GLU A 30 14.64 10.09 -0.26
CA GLU A 30 14.38 9.50 1.05
C GLU A 30 13.23 8.49 0.93
N LEU A 31 13.47 7.26 1.37
CA LEU A 31 12.47 6.23 1.56
C LEU A 31 12.33 5.98 3.06
N ASN A 32 11.17 6.34 3.62
CA ASN A 32 10.83 6.11 5.02
C ASN A 32 10.20 4.72 5.15
N VAL A 33 10.98 3.76 5.65
CA VAL A 33 10.52 2.39 5.92
C VAL A 33 10.23 2.27 7.40
N ASN A 34 8.98 1.97 7.74
CA ASN A 34 8.58 1.62 9.11
C ASN A 34 8.45 0.10 9.20
N ILE A 35 8.98 -0.50 10.27
CA ILE A 35 8.82 -1.92 10.54
C ILE A 35 7.90 -2.04 11.75
N ILE A 36 6.79 -2.76 11.58
CA ILE A 36 5.86 -3.12 12.66
C ILE A 36 6.09 -4.58 13.00
N GLY A 37 6.24 -4.92 14.28
CA GLY A 37 6.61 -6.27 14.72
C GLY A 37 8.08 -6.59 14.46
N GLU A 38 8.41 -7.87 14.31
CA GLU A 38 9.78 -8.33 14.10
C GLU A 38 10.01 -8.89 12.69
N GLY A 39 10.99 -8.29 12.01
CA GLY A 39 11.37 -8.64 10.65
C GLY A 39 12.44 -7.68 10.13
N SER A 40 12.69 -7.75 8.83
CA SER A 40 13.62 -6.85 8.15
C SER A 40 13.12 -6.47 6.77
N VAL A 41 13.62 -5.35 6.25
CA VAL A 41 13.34 -4.88 4.90
C VAL A 41 14.65 -4.64 4.16
N THR A 42 14.84 -5.30 3.04
CA THR A 42 16.06 -5.20 2.23
C THR A 42 15.77 -4.80 0.78
N ALA A 43 16.76 -4.27 0.07
CA ALA A 43 16.70 -3.98 -1.36
C ALA A 43 18.07 -4.10 -2.01
N PRO A 44 18.16 -4.60 -3.26
CA PRO A 44 19.40 -4.57 -4.05
C PRO A 44 19.97 -3.16 -4.24
N SER A 45 19.14 -2.12 -4.10
CA SER A 45 19.53 -0.71 -4.18
C SER A 45 20.18 -0.15 -2.91
N GLY A 46 20.50 -0.99 -1.93
CA GLY A 46 21.16 -0.59 -0.68
C GLY A 46 20.20 -0.08 0.40
N VAL A 47 18.93 -0.51 0.37
CA VAL A 47 18.02 -0.37 1.51
C VAL A 47 18.22 -1.61 2.37
N ASP A 48 18.63 -1.46 3.61
CA ASP A 48 18.79 -2.57 4.56
C ASP A 48 18.37 -2.04 5.94
N CYS A 49 17.09 -2.22 6.27
CA CYS A 49 16.48 -1.80 7.52
C CYS A 49 16.20 -3.05 8.37
N SER A 50 16.90 -3.19 9.50
CA SER A 50 16.56 -4.16 10.57
C SER A 50 15.66 -3.56 11.66
N GLU A 51 15.45 -2.25 11.60
CA GLU A 51 14.52 -1.46 12.40
C GLU A 51 13.98 -0.33 11.50
N SER A 52 12.93 0.39 11.92
CA SER A 52 12.39 1.50 11.14
C SER A 52 13.49 2.51 10.77
N CYS A 53 13.65 2.80 9.48
CA CYS A 53 14.80 3.53 8.97
C CYS A 53 14.47 4.45 7.79
N VAL A 54 15.31 5.46 7.58
CA VAL A 54 15.26 6.34 6.39
C VAL A 54 16.41 5.96 5.47
N ALA A 55 16.09 5.36 4.33
CA ALA A 55 17.08 4.93 3.35
C ALA A 55 17.18 5.94 2.20
N MET A 56 18.41 6.23 1.77
CA MET A 56 18.67 7.12 0.63
C MET A 56 18.78 6.31 -0.66
N VAL A 57 17.81 6.44 -1.55
CA VAL A 57 17.78 5.75 -2.84
C VAL A 57 18.32 6.65 -3.94
N ARG A 58 19.39 6.21 -4.61
CA ARG A 58 19.97 6.93 -5.76
C ARG A 58 19.12 6.76 -7.01
N LEU A 59 18.61 7.86 -7.56
CA LEU A 59 17.91 7.92 -8.84
C LEU A 59 18.91 8.41 -9.91
N ASN A 60 19.48 7.49 -10.70
CA ASN A 60 20.43 7.85 -11.76
C ASN A 60 19.66 8.42 -13.00
N PRO A 61 20.15 9.49 -13.65
CA PRO A 61 19.71 9.92 -14.98
C PRO A 61 19.91 8.80 -16.02
N PRO A 62 19.20 8.76 -17.18
CA PRO A 62 18.52 9.86 -17.88
C PRO A 62 16.98 9.84 -17.79
N THR A 63 16.39 8.91 -17.04
CA THR A 63 14.94 8.77 -16.91
C THR A 63 14.59 8.64 -15.43
N ILE A 64 14.36 9.77 -14.76
CA ILE A 64 13.63 9.78 -13.47
C ILE A 64 12.14 9.43 -13.70
N GLY A 65 11.70 9.31 -14.96
CA GLY A 65 10.45 8.67 -15.32
C GLY A 65 10.52 7.14 -15.12
N ASN A 66 9.82 6.66 -14.09
CA ASN A 66 9.54 5.25 -13.80
C ASN A 66 10.71 4.40 -13.32
N LYS A 67 11.46 4.84 -12.30
CA LYS A 67 12.34 3.91 -11.58
C LYS A 67 11.52 3.05 -10.62
N ILE A 68 11.65 1.73 -10.74
CA ILE A 68 11.11 0.77 -9.78
C ILE A 68 12.21 0.40 -8.79
N VAL A 69 11.94 0.54 -7.51
CA VAL A 69 12.79 0.11 -6.41
C VAL A 69 12.13 -1.07 -5.77
N LYS A 70 12.80 -2.22 -5.80
CA LYS A 70 12.31 -3.46 -5.21
C LYS A 70 12.77 -3.53 -3.77
N ILE A 71 11.83 -3.49 -2.84
CA ILE A 71 12.07 -3.77 -1.43
C ILE A 71 11.44 -5.12 -1.09
N THR A 72 12.07 -5.86 -0.20
CA THR A 72 11.66 -7.20 0.21
C THR A 72 11.56 -7.25 1.73
N ALA A 73 10.39 -7.61 2.23
CA ALA A 73 10.14 -7.89 3.63
C ALA A 73 10.57 -9.33 3.94
N THR A 74 11.16 -9.55 5.10
CA THR A 74 11.52 -10.90 5.57
C THR A 74 11.12 -11.01 7.04
N PRO A 75 10.12 -11.85 7.37
CA PRO A 75 9.67 -12.02 8.74
C PRO A 75 10.74 -12.68 9.61
N ALA A 76 10.79 -12.31 10.89
CA ALA A 76 11.58 -13.03 11.87
C ALA A 76 10.97 -14.41 12.19
N PRO A 77 11.72 -15.37 12.75
CA PRO A 77 11.15 -16.66 13.17
C PRO A 77 9.99 -16.48 14.17
N GLY A 78 8.83 -17.07 13.86
CA GLY A 78 7.62 -16.93 14.68
C GLY A 78 6.74 -15.74 14.31
N TYR A 79 7.13 -14.94 13.31
CA TYR A 79 6.33 -13.85 12.77
C TYR A 79 5.86 -14.16 11.35
N GLU A 80 4.72 -13.57 11.00
CA GLU A 80 4.14 -13.59 9.66
C GLU A 80 4.12 -12.19 9.07
N PHE A 81 4.43 -12.09 7.77
CA PHE A 81 4.30 -10.85 7.03
C PHE A 81 2.88 -10.72 6.48
N LEU A 82 2.16 -9.66 6.88
CA LEU A 82 0.77 -9.44 6.47
C LEU A 82 0.62 -8.55 5.24
N GLY A 83 1.70 -7.90 4.81
CA GLY A 83 1.71 -7.04 3.64
C GLY A 83 2.30 -5.66 3.88
N TRP A 84 2.24 -4.85 2.83
CA TRP A 84 2.65 -3.45 2.82
C TRP A 84 1.43 -2.52 2.78
N ASN A 85 1.42 -1.45 3.57
CA ASN A 85 0.38 -0.43 3.47
C ASN A 85 0.70 0.63 2.39
N ASN A 86 0.93 0.19 1.14
CA ASN A 86 1.25 1.11 0.06
C ASN A 86 0.66 0.70 -1.29
N GLN A 87 0.14 1.71 -2.00
CA GLN A 87 -0.66 1.51 -3.21
C GLN A 87 0.07 0.90 -4.40
N TYR A 88 1.40 0.83 -4.33
CA TYR A 88 2.25 0.24 -5.36
C TYR A 88 2.77 -1.15 -4.97
N CYS A 89 2.38 -1.63 -3.80
CA CYS A 89 2.72 -2.96 -3.33
C CYS A 89 1.54 -3.92 -3.53
N THR A 90 1.86 -5.21 -3.59
CA THR A 90 0.91 -6.32 -3.48
C THR A 90 0.98 -6.87 -2.03
N PRO A 91 0.14 -7.84 -1.64
CA PRO A 91 0.31 -8.51 -0.35
C PRO A 91 1.58 -9.37 -0.27
N ASP A 92 2.30 -9.53 -1.39
CA ASP A 92 3.55 -10.29 -1.43
C ASP A 92 4.70 -9.59 -0.68
N GLU A 93 5.67 -10.39 -0.25
CA GLU A 93 6.88 -9.91 0.41
C GLU A 93 7.67 -8.86 -0.41
N VAL A 94 7.55 -8.90 -1.74
CA VAL A 94 8.26 -8.00 -2.65
C VAL A 94 7.36 -6.84 -3.06
N CYS A 95 7.68 -5.64 -2.58
CA CYS A 95 7.04 -4.42 -3.07
C CYS A 95 7.86 -3.74 -4.18
N ASN A 96 7.19 -3.44 -5.29
CA ASN A 96 7.74 -2.72 -6.43
C ASN A 96 7.43 -1.22 -6.35
N MET A 97 8.14 -0.50 -5.48
CA MET A 97 7.93 0.94 -5.28
C MET A 97 8.26 1.73 -6.54
N LYS A 98 7.27 2.46 -7.06
CA LYS A 98 7.42 3.29 -8.26
C LYS A 98 7.78 4.73 -7.91
N PHE A 99 9.01 5.11 -8.19
CA PHE A 99 9.47 6.49 -8.13
C PHE A 99 9.15 7.18 -9.45
N SER A 100 8.24 8.15 -9.40
CA SER A 100 7.90 9.00 -10.54
C SER A 100 8.57 10.35 -10.36
N GLY A 101 9.24 10.87 -11.38
CA GLY A 101 9.70 12.25 -11.44
C GLY A 101 9.74 12.76 -12.87
N LEU A 102 9.67 14.08 -13.01
CA LEU A 102 9.77 14.78 -14.28
C LEU A 102 11.14 15.44 -14.37
N CYS A 103 11.94 15.09 -15.37
CA CYS A 103 13.11 15.88 -15.74
C CYS A 103 12.81 16.57 -17.07
N VAL A 104 12.80 17.90 -17.07
CA VAL A 104 12.67 18.68 -18.30
C VAL A 104 14.04 18.75 -19.01
N ASP A 105 15.14 18.64 -18.24
CA ASP A 105 16.52 18.45 -18.68
C ASP A 105 17.37 17.90 -17.51
N GLN A 106 18.68 17.69 -17.69
CA GLN A 106 19.60 17.24 -16.62
C GLN A 106 19.80 18.26 -15.49
N LEU A 107 19.21 19.46 -15.58
CA LEU A 107 19.35 20.56 -14.61
C LEU A 107 18.07 20.74 -13.77
N PHE A 108 16.90 20.45 -14.35
CA PHE A 108 15.59 20.64 -13.75
C PHE A 108 14.82 19.31 -13.68
N CYS A 109 15.05 18.58 -12.60
CA CYS A 109 14.23 17.43 -12.22
C CYS A 109 13.32 17.77 -11.03
N SER A 110 12.02 17.59 -11.19
CA SER A 110 11.06 17.51 -10.11
C SER A 110 10.81 16.05 -9.78
N THR A 111 10.96 15.65 -8.53
CA THR A 111 10.59 14.32 -8.08
C THR A 111 9.13 14.34 -7.62
N GLY A 112 8.34 13.37 -8.07
CA GLY A 112 6.90 13.29 -7.90
C GLY A 112 6.45 12.73 -6.55
N THR A 113 5.23 12.19 -6.54
CA THR A 113 4.31 12.01 -5.40
C THR A 113 4.77 11.25 -4.15
N MET A 114 5.91 10.55 -4.16
CA MET A 114 6.43 9.89 -2.94
C MET A 114 7.07 10.85 -1.92
N TYR A 115 7.28 12.12 -2.26
CA TYR A 115 7.99 13.09 -1.41
C TYR A 115 7.14 13.78 -0.33
N SER A 116 5.92 13.32 -0.06
CA SER A 116 5.02 13.98 0.91
C SER A 116 4.76 13.12 2.16
N GLY A 117 5.82 12.57 2.77
CA GLY A 117 5.73 11.91 4.07
C GLY A 117 4.89 10.63 4.10
N GLN A 118 4.71 9.94 2.97
CA GLN A 118 4.12 8.60 2.97
C GLN A 118 5.08 7.62 3.65
N ARG A 119 4.56 6.89 4.62
CA ARG A 119 5.26 5.80 5.31
C ARG A 119 5.04 4.54 4.50
N VAL A 120 6.11 3.79 4.25
CA VAL A 120 5.99 2.42 3.73
C VAL A 120 6.19 1.52 4.93
N GLU A 121 5.14 0.83 5.36
CA GLU A 121 5.18 -0.01 6.53
C GLU A 121 5.14 -1.47 6.11
N ALA A 122 6.13 -2.23 6.57
CA ALA A 122 6.10 -3.69 6.54
C ALA A 122 5.46 -4.14 7.85
N ILE A 123 4.33 -4.85 7.77
CA ILE A 123 3.62 -5.32 8.95
C ILE A 123 3.93 -6.78 9.20
N PHE A 124 4.59 -7.04 10.33
CA PHE A 124 4.84 -8.37 10.85
C PHE A 124 4.04 -8.57 12.13
N VAL A 125 3.39 -9.72 12.26
CA VAL A 125 2.59 -10.09 13.44
C VAL A 125 3.05 -11.44 13.96
N ASP A 126 3.01 -11.63 15.28
CA ASP A 126 3.31 -12.92 15.91
C ASP A 126 2.31 -13.98 15.41
N SER A 127 2.82 -15.02 14.75
CA SER A 127 2.01 -16.10 14.17
C SER A 127 1.14 -16.81 15.20
N SER A 128 1.54 -16.82 16.48
CA SER A 128 0.76 -17.46 17.54
C SER A 128 -0.48 -16.66 17.96
N LEU A 129 -0.53 -15.37 17.61
CA LEU A 129 -1.64 -14.47 17.91
C LEU A 129 -2.55 -14.25 16.69
N LEU A 130 -2.09 -14.50 15.47
CA LEU A 130 -2.86 -14.20 14.27
C LEU A 130 -4.05 -15.16 14.10
N VAL A 131 -5.26 -14.61 14.06
CA VAL A 131 -6.51 -15.34 13.79
C VAL A 131 -6.89 -15.21 12.31
N ASP A 132 -6.91 -13.98 11.80
CA ASP A 132 -7.20 -13.68 10.40
C ASP A 132 -6.56 -12.35 10.00
N SER A 133 -6.39 -12.12 8.69
CA SER A 133 -5.94 -10.83 8.18
C SER A 133 -6.55 -10.49 6.84
N GLY A 134 -6.72 -9.19 6.61
CA GLY A 134 -7.20 -8.65 5.35
C GLY A 134 -6.27 -7.54 4.87
N TRP A 135 -6.01 -7.54 3.57
CA TRP A 135 -5.12 -6.58 2.93
C TRP A 135 -5.83 -5.79 1.83
N SER A 136 -5.45 -4.53 1.67
CA SER A 136 -5.70 -3.68 0.51
C SER A 136 -4.45 -2.85 0.23
N GLU A 137 -4.41 -2.19 -0.91
CA GLU A 137 -3.24 -1.39 -1.32
C GLU A 137 -3.05 -0.14 -0.45
N GLN A 138 -3.99 0.19 0.45
CA GLN A 138 -3.84 1.30 1.40
C GLN A 138 -3.77 0.83 2.84
N SER A 139 -4.41 -0.28 3.17
CA SER A 139 -4.73 -0.64 4.54
C SER A 139 -4.61 -2.14 4.77
N ILE A 140 -4.15 -2.51 5.96
CA ILE A 140 -4.04 -3.89 6.43
C ILE A 140 -4.75 -3.95 7.76
N CYS A 141 -5.52 -5.01 8.00
CA CYS A 141 -6.09 -5.28 9.30
C CYS A 141 -5.84 -6.74 9.68
N ALA A 142 -5.70 -6.99 10.96
CA ALA A 142 -5.57 -8.32 11.53
C ALA A 142 -6.54 -8.50 12.69
N VAL A 143 -7.16 -9.67 12.75
CA VAL A 143 -7.76 -10.21 13.96
C VAL A 143 -6.66 -10.95 14.70
N LEU A 144 -6.41 -10.56 15.94
CA LEU A 144 -5.43 -11.12 16.83
C LEU A 144 -6.13 -11.91 17.95
N GLY A 145 -5.35 -12.65 18.74
CA GLY A 145 -5.83 -13.32 19.94
C GLY A 145 -6.52 -12.34 20.89
N ASP A 146 -7.38 -12.87 21.76
CA ASP A 146 -8.17 -12.11 22.73
C ASP A 146 -9.16 -11.11 22.10
N ASP A 147 -9.71 -11.44 20.92
CA ASP A 147 -10.73 -10.64 20.20
C ASP A 147 -10.24 -9.24 19.80
N GLU A 148 -8.93 -9.01 19.73
CA GLU A 148 -8.35 -7.73 19.35
C GLU A 148 -8.28 -7.60 17.83
N VAL A 149 -8.70 -6.45 17.29
CA VAL A 149 -8.50 -6.11 15.88
C VAL A 149 -7.60 -4.90 15.78
N GLN A 150 -6.53 -5.01 14.99
CA GLN A 150 -5.60 -3.91 14.70
C GLN A 150 -5.58 -3.64 13.20
N CYS A 151 -5.48 -2.36 12.83
CA CYS A 151 -5.35 -1.93 11.45
C CYS A 151 -4.21 -0.93 11.29
N TRP A 152 -3.59 -0.95 10.12
CA TRP A 152 -2.49 -0.09 9.70
C TRP A 152 -2.80 0.48 8.32
N SER A 153 -2.73 1.81 8.16
CA SER A 153 -3.01 2.47 6.87
C SER A 153 -1.83 3.32 6.40
N ALA A 154 -1.70 3.47 5.08
CA ALA A 154 -0.71 4.32 4.42
C ALA A 154 -0.72 5.79 4.92
N ARG A 155 -1.84 6.18 5.56
CA ARG A 155 -2.06 7.46 6.20
C ARG A 155 -2.84 7.20 7.48
N ILE A 156 -2.58 7.95 8.55
CA ILE A 156 -3.46 7.95 9.73
C ILE A 156 -4.86 8.32 9.24
N ASP A 157 -5.78 7.37 9.30
CA ASP A 157 -7.12 7.50 8.77
C ASP A 157 -8.16 6.81 9.67
N GLU A 158 -9.40 6.76 9.20
CA GLU A 158 -10.52 6.23 9.96
C GLU A 158 -10.47 4.69 10.09
N VAL A 159 -9.68 3.97 9.29
CA VAL A 159 -9.61 2.51 9.36
C VAL A 159 -8.82 2.03 10.58
N GLU A 160 -7.85 2.82 11.05
CA GLU A 160 -7.10 2.57 12.28
C GLU A 160 -7.96 2.77 13.55
N GLN A 161 -9.11 3.44 13.43
CA GLN A 161 -10.05 3.66 14.53
C GLN A 161 -11.03 2.48 14.62
N VAL A 162 -10.51 1.33 15.04
CA VAL A 162 -11.28 0.11 15.19
C VAL A 162 -12.36 0.30 16.27
N PRO A 163 -13.65 0.06 15.94
CA PRO A 163 -14.73 0.15 16.92
C PRO A 163 -14.68 -1.02 17.91
N ALA A 164 -15.48 -0.97 18.97
CA ALA A 164 -15.70 -2.15 19.80
C ALA A 164 -16.41 -3.24 18.97
N LEU A 165 -15.80 -4.42 18.87
CA LEU A 165 -16.30 -5.59 18.16
C LEU A 165 -16.61 -6.71 19.15
N ASN A 166 -17.58 -7.56 18.82
CA ASN A 166 -17.96 -8.71 19.64
C ASN A 166 -17.49 -9.99 18.93
N ASN A 167 -16.51 -10.69 19.51
CA ASN A 167 -15.96 -11.95 18.98
C ASN A 167 -15.62 -11.87 17.47
N PRO A 168 -14.75 -10.93 17.04
CA PRO A 168 -14.34 -10.83 15.65
C PRO A 168 -13.57 -12.09 15.23
N GLN A 169 -13.97 -12.74 14.15
CA GLN A 169 -13.35 -14.00 13.68
C GLN A 169 -12.66 -13.88 12.34
N LYS A 170 -13.10 -12.93 11.50
CA LYS A 170 -12.52 -12.64 10.20
C LYS A 170 -12.48 -11.13 9.99
N VAL A 171 -11.59 -10.66 9.11
CA VAL A 171 -11.53 -9.26 8.67
C VAL A 171 -11.31 -9.16 7.16
N ALA A 172 -12.19 -8.40 6.50
CA ALA A 172 -12.05 -8.06 5.10
C ALA A 172 -11.72 -6.57 4.96
N VAL A 173 -10.72 -6.24 4.13
CA VAL A 173 -10.22 -4.87 3.98
C VAL A 173 -10.32 -4.44 2.53
N GLY A 174 -10.84 -3.23 2.30
CA GLY A 174 -10.95 -2.61 0.99
C GLY A 174 -10.72 -1.10 1.06
N GLY A 175 -9.80 -0.59 0.24
CA GLY A 175 -9.48 0.83 0.16
C GLY A 175 -9.25 1.48 1.54
N TYR A 176 -10.20 2.28 1.99
CA TYR A 176 -10.15 3.03 3.26
C TYR A 176 -11.19 2.56 4.28
N SER A 177 -11.55 1.29 4.22
CA SER A 177 -12.57 0.67 5.06
C SER A 177 -12.26 -0.79 5.32
N ALA A 178 -12.74 -1.28 6.45
CA ALA A 178 -12.63 -2.67 6.85
C ALA A 178 -13.96 -3.15 7.41
N CYS A 179 -14.18 -4.45 7.31
CA CYS A 179 -15.34 -5.12 7.85
C CYS A 179 -14.88 -6.35 8.64
N ALA A 180 -15.44 -6.56 9.82
CA ALA A 180 -15.21 -7.73 10.64
C ALA A 180 -16.46 -8.61 10.65
N LEU A 181 -16.24 -9.92 10.63
CA LEU A 181 -17.26 -10.91 10.95
C LEU A 181 -17.31 -11.05 12.46
N VAL A 182 -18.45 -10.71 13.04
CA VAL A 182 -18.75 -10.74 14.47
C VAL A 182 -19.97 -11.65 14.72
N ASP A 183 -20.26 -11.94 15.98
CA ASP A 183 -21.38 -12.82 16.36
C ASP A 183 -22.73 -12.40 15.75
N GLU A 184 -22.99 -11.09 15.67
CA GLU A 184 -24.24 -10.54 15.13
C GLU A 184 -24.24 -10.33 13.60
N GLY A 185 -23.19 -10.74 12.88
CA GLY A 185 -23.06 -10.59 11.43
C GLY A 185 -21.82 -9.80 11.02
N VAL A 186 -21.98 -8.79 10.17
CA VAL A 186 -20.85 -8.00 9.64
C VAL A 186 -20.88 -6.58 10.19
N SER A 187 -19.76 -6.14 10.77
CA SER A 187 -19.57 -4.76 11.25
C SER A 187 -18.46 -4.08 10.45
N CYS A 188 -18.76 -2.95 9.81
CA CYS A 188 -17.81 -2.22 8.97
C CYS A 188 -17.48 -0.83 9.54
N TRP A 189 -16.22 -0.42 9.37
CA TRP A 189 -15.71 0.89 9.79
C TRP A 189 -14.69 1.46 8.78
N GLY A 190 -14.24 2.68 9.03
CA GLY A 190 -13.42 3.47 8.12
C GLY A 190 -14.21 4.60 7.47
N ARG A 191 -13.73 5.08 6.32
CA ARG A 191 -14.27 6.29 5.69
C ARG A 191 -15.72 6.12 5.28
N SER A 192 -16.57 7.04 5.76
CA SER A 192 -18.03 7.03 5.51
C SER A 192 -18.45 6.87 4.04
N ASN A 193 -17.66 7.38 3.07
CA ASN A 193 -17.94 7.28 1.64
C ASN A 193 -17.45 5.97 0.98
N PHE A 194 -16.83 5.08 1.75
CA PHE A 194 -16.38 3.74 1.34
C PHE A 194 -17.10 2.61 2.10
N LEU A 195 -17.93 2.94 3.09
CA LEU A 195 -18.68 1.93 3.84
C LEU A 195 -19.76 1.28 2.97
N PRO A 196 -19.86 -0.05 2.96
CA PRO A 196 -20.98 -0.74 2.35
C PRO A 196 -22.26 -0.47 3.17
N THR A 197 -23.41 -0.39 2.50
CA THR A 197 -24.69 -0.09 3.15
C THR A 197 -25.79 -1.02 2.67
N GLY A 198 -26.79 -1.28 3.52
CA GLY A 198 -27.91 -2.14 3.17
C GLY A 198 -27.49 -3.61 3.01
N ALA A 199 -26.73 -4.12 3.99
CA ALA A 199 -26.36 -5.54 4.02
C ALA A 199 -27.62 -6.43 3.88
N PRO A 200 -27.57 -7.46 3.03
CA PRO A 200 -28.66 -8.43 2.95
C PRO A 200 -28.75 -9.23 4.26
N GLN A 201 -29.81 -10.03 4.37
CA GLN A 201 -29.85 -11.04 5.42
C GLN A 201 -28.73 -12.07 5.17
N LEU A 202 -27.85 -12.19 6.16
CA LEU A 202 -26.77 -13.16 6.17
C LEU A 202 -27.09 -14.24 7.19
N TYR A 203 -26.75 -15.47 6.84
CA TYR A 203 -26.62 -16.55 7.81
C TYR A 203 -25.16 -16.64 8.23
N PRO A 204 -24.83 -17.28 9.36
CA PRO A 204 -23.45 -17.39 9.84
C PRO A 204 -22.50 -17.68 8.66
N PRO A 205 -21.69 -16.69 8.27
CA PRO A 205 -20.95 -16.76 7.02
C PRO A 205 -19.71 -17.62 7.19
N LEU A 206 -19.34 -18.28 6.10
CA LEU A 206 -18.16 -19.11 6.03
C LEU A 206 -16.93 -18.27 5.63
N ASP A 207 -17.14 -17.23 4.83
CA ASP A 207 -16.06 -16.37 4.37
C ASP A 207 -16.53 -14.97 3.95
N MET A 208 -15.60 -14.01 3.92
CA MET A 208 -15.90 -12.66 3.44
C MET A 208 -14.68 -11.99 2.80
N GLU A 209 -14.95 -11.20 1.78
CA GLU A 209 -13.91 -10.47 1.05
C GLU A 209 -14.38 -9.08 0.64
N MET A 210 -13.43 -8.15 0.55
CA MET A 210 -13.74 -6.75 0.28
C MET A 210 -12.82 -6.13 -0.79
N LEU A 211 -13.42 -5.50 -1.79
CA LEU A 211 -12.75 -4.75 -2.85
C LEU A 211 -13.26 -3.33 -2.90
N SER A 212 -12.38 -2.36 -2.68
CA SER A 212 -12.71 -0.93 -2.62
C SER A 212 -13.80 -0.61 -1.58
N SER A 213 -15.08 -0.59 -1.98
CA SER A 213 -16.24 -0.33 -1.11
C SER A 213 -17.34 -1.40 -1.27
N GLN A 214 -16.97 -2.53 -1.85
CA GLN A 214 -17.83 -3.68 -2.09
C GLN A 214 -17.37 -4.82 -1.20
N ILE A 215 -18.30 -5.48 -0.56
CA ILE A 215 -18.06 -6.69 0.22
C ILE A 215 -18.88 -7.82 -0.38
N CYS A 216 -18.26 -8.98 -0.50
CA CYS A 216 -18.91 -10.23 -0.82
C CYS A 216 -18.76 -11.16 0.37
N VAL A 217 -19.84 -11.86 0.70
CA VAL A 217 -19.88 -12.86 1.75
C VAL A 217 -20.34 -14.17 1.16
N LEU A 218 -19.63 -15.24 1.51
CA LEU A 218 -20.07 -16.60 1.26
C LEU A 218 -20.74 -17.12 2.55
N ASP A 219 -22.06 -17.26 2.52
CA ASP A 219 -22.82 -17.87 3.61
C ASP A 219 -23.43 -19.21 3.20
N GLN A 220 -24.25 -19.80 4.09
CA GLN A 220 -24.89 -21.10 3.86
C GLN A 220 -25.88 -21.12 2.69
N GLU A 221 -26.30 -19.96 2.20
CA GLU A 221 -27.19 -19.82 1.03
C GLU A 221 -26.42 -19.45 -0.25
N GLY A 222 -25.12 -19.14 -0.16
CA GLY A 222 -24.25 -18.84 -1.29
C GLY A 222 -23.57 -17.47 -1.20
N VAL A 223 -23.17 -16.93 -2.35
CA VAL A 223 -22.44 -15.65 -2.43
C VAL A 223 -23.40 -14.47 -2.50
N LYS A 224 -23.28 -13.55 -1.53
CA LYS A 224 -24.06 -12.31 -1.45
C LYS A 224 -23.10 -11.12 -1.46
N CYS A 225 -23.25 -10.24 -2.43
CA CYS A 225 -22.41 -9.04 -2.56
C CYS A 225 -23.24 -7.77 -2.40
N TRP A 226 -22.66 -6.78 -1.73
CA TRP A 226 -23.23 -5.45 -1.61
C TRP A 226 -22.13 -4.41 -1.44
N GLY A 227 -22.48 -3.15 -1.65
CA GLY A 227 -21.57 -2.04 -1.44
C GLY A 227 -22.31 -0.80 -1.00
N ARG A 228 -21.70 0.36 -1.25
CA ARG A 228 -22.29 1.65 -0.89
C ARG A 228 -23.65 1.92 -1.55
N ASN A 229 -23.92 1.30 -2.70
CA ASN A 229 -25.16 1.50 -3.46
C ASN A 229 -26.19 0.36 -3.26
N GLY A 230 -25.99 -0.48 -2.24
CA GLY A 230 -26.85 -1.64 -1.97
C GLY A 230 -26.33 -2.91 -2.63
N LEU A 231 -27.26 -3.83 -2.96
CA LEU A 231 -26.95 -5.16 -3.49
C LEU A 231 -26.26 -5.09 -4.85
N ILE A 232 -25.36 -6.04 -5.07
CA ILE A 232 -24.60 -6.22 -6.32
C ILE A 232 -24.96 -7.60 -6.86
N ASP A 233 -25.38 -7.65 -8.12
CA ASP A 233 -25.68 -8.92 -8.80
C ASP A 233 -24.41 -9.76 -8.92
N THR A 234 -24.56 -11.05 -8.64
CA THR A 234 -23.50 -12.06 -8.72
C THR A 234 -23.83 -13.08 -9.81
N PRO A 235 -22.83 -13.82 -10.34
CA PRO A 235 -23.10 -15.02 -11.10
C PRO A 235 -23.97 -16.00 -10.30
N GLU A 236 -24.75 -16.83 -11.00
CA GLU A 236 -25.44 -17.94 -10.35
C GLU A 236 -24.41 -19.04 -10.02
N PHE A 237 -24.37 -19.46 -8.76
CA PHE A 237 -23.46 -20.49 -8.26
C PHE A 237 -24.25 -21.73 -7.83
N THR A 238 -23.64 -22.91 -7.93
CA THR A 238 -24.26 -24.18 -7.54
C THR A 238 -23.77 -24.68 -6.18
N ASP A 239 -22.46 -24.63 -5.94
CA ASP A 239 -21.78 -25.03 -4.70
C ASP A 239 -20.51 -24.17 -4.50
N PRO A 240 -20.68 -22.86 -4.21
CA PRO A 240 -19.57 -21.94 -4.09
C PRO A 240 -18.76 -22.17 -2.81
N THR A 241 -17.43 -22.21 -2.94
CA THR A 241 -16.47 -22.36 -1.85
C THR A 241 -15.25 -21.44 -2.07
N ASN A 242 -14.47 -21.16 -1.03
CA ASN A 242 -13.18 -20.46 -1.16
C ASN A 242 -13.31 -19.08 -1.83
N LEU A 243 -14.17 -18.22 -1.27
CA LEU A 243 -14.31 -16.83 -1.73
C LEU A 243 -13.01 -16.09 -1.44
N ARG A 244 -12.45 -15.45 -2.45
CA ARG A 244 -11.14 -14.78 -2.36
C ARG A 244 -11.04 -13.60 -3.30
N LYS A 245 -10.08 -12.73 -3.05
CA LYS A 245 -9.67 -11.67 -4.00
C LYS A 245 -8.57 -12.19 -4.92
N ARG A 246 -8.59 -11.75 -6.18
CA ARG A 246 -7.51 -12.00 -7.14
C ARG A 246 -7.09 -10.71 -7.80
N HIS A 247 -5.77 -10.50 -7.84
CA HIS A 247 -5.16 -9.50 -8.70
C HIS A 247 -5.09 -10.05 -10.12
N VAL A 248 -5.74 -9.38 -11.06
CA VAL A 248 -5.77 -9.77 -12.48
C VAL A 248 -5.09 -8.70 -13.31
N GLU A 249 -4.01 -9.11 -13.98
CA GLU A 249 -3.28 -8.30 -14.95
C GLU A 249 -3.68 -8.73 -16.37
N ASP A 250 -4.57 -7.96 -17.00
CA ASP A 250 -4.88 -8.09 -18.42
C ASP A 250 -4.06 -7.07 -19.23
N PRO A 251 -3.79 -7.31 -20.53
CA PRO A 251 -3.03 -6.39 -21.39
C PRO A 251 -3.58 -4.95 -21.41
N ASP A 252 -4.89 -4.80 -21.18
CA ASP A 252 -5.61 -3.53 -21.26
C ASP A 252 -6.02 -2.96 -19.89
N SER A 253 -5.94 -3.75 -18.80
CA SER A 253 -6.34 -3.31 -17.46
C SER A 253 -5.73 -4.14 -16.34
N ILE A 254 -5.38 -3.48 -15.23
CA ILE A 254 -5.07 -4.13 -13.96
C ILE A 254 -6.24 -3.89 -13.03
N ARG A 255 -6.81 -4.95 -12.48
CA ARG A 255 -7.95 -4.87 -11.56
C ARG A 255 -7.93 -6.02 -10.57
N ASP A 256 -8.50 -5.76 -9.39
CA ASP A 256 -8.84 -6.82 -8.47
C ASP A 256 -10.28 -7.26 -8.70
N VAL A 257 -10.50 -8.57 -8.60
CA VAL A 257 -11.80 -9.23 -8.81
C VAL A 257 -12.09 -10.16 -7.65
N PHE A 258 -13.38 -10.44 -7.43
CA PHE A 258 -13.77 -11.52 -6.54
C PHE A 258 -13.71 -12.83 -7.32
N CYS A 259 -13.29 -13.89 -6.66
CA CYS A 259 -13.30 -15.24 -7.21
C CYS A 259 -13.87 -16.21 -6.19
N VAL A 260 -14.53 -17.25 -6.69
CA VAL A 260 -15.03 -18.37 -5.90
C VAL A 260 -14.76 -19.66 -6.65
N ASP A 261 -14.57 -20.76 -5.94
CA ASP A 261 -14.56 -22.10 -6.53
C ASP A 261 -15.99 -22.63 -6.55
N ASP A 262 -16.58 -22.81 -7.73
CA ASP A 262 -17.92 -23.36 -7.91
C ASP A 262 -17.82 -24.69 -8.67
N VAL A 263 -18.23 -25.79 -8.03
CA VAL A 263 -18.18 -27.15 -8.59
C VAL A 263 -16.77 -27.51 -9.13
N GLY A 264 -15.73 -27.06 -8.42
CA GLY A 264 -14.32 -27.30 -8.76
C GLY A 264 -13.75 -26.41 -9.86
N VAL A 265 -14.47 -25.37 -10.28
CA VAL A 265 -14.00 -24.37 -11.26
C VAL A 265 -13.94 -22.99 -10.62
N GLU A 266 -12.84 -22.27 -10.83
CA GLU A 266 -12.72 -20.87 -10.42
C GLU A 266 -13.59 -19.97 -11.31
N VAL A 267 -14.49 -19.21 -10.70
CA VAL A 267 -15.31 -18.20 -11.36
C VAL A 267 -15.01 -16.84 -10.74
N CYS A 268 -14.63 -15.86 -11.55
CA CYS A 268 -14.28 -14.51 -11.10
C CYS A 268 -15.16 -13.44 -11.73
N TRP A 269 -15.49 -12.38 -10.98
CA TRP A 269 -16.32 -11.26 -11.43
C TRP A 269 -15.82 -9.90 -10.91
#